data_AF-A0A5R2N2A0-F1
#
_entry.id   AF-A0A5R2N2A0-F1
#
_cell.length_a   1.000
_cell.length_b   1.000
_cell.length_c   1.000
_cell.angle_alpha   90.00
_cell.angle_beta   90.00
_cell.angle_gamma   90.00
#
_symmetry.space_group_name_H-M   'P 1'
#
loop_
_entity.id
_entity.type
_entity.pdbx_description
1 polymer ?
#
loop_
_entity_poly.entity_id
_entity_poly.type
_entity_poly.pdbx_seq_one_letter_code
_entity_poly.pdbx_strand_id
1 'polypeptide(L)'
;GPANAPLNDFIKSKGLGEMDRDGALGGAGKVDEARLAKLLQHPYLSKPYPKSLDRFDFGAAMADGLDAEDGAALLTAFTAGAVGKALDLLPSRPRKLVVSGGGRHNPTMMAMLASRAGVEVVLAESLGWSGDAVEAECFAFLAVR
;
A
#
# COMPACT_ATOMS: atom_id res chain seq x y z
N GLY A 1 -7.87 -0.51 -1.54
CA GLY A 1 -7.29 -1.70 -0.88
C GLY A 1 -6.57 -1.23 0.37
N PRO A 2 -6.06 -2.14 1.21
CA PRO A 2 -5.29 -1.76 2.38
C PRO A 2 -3.89 -1.27 1.99
N ALA A 3 -3.30 -0.46 2.86
CA ALA A 3 -1.91 -0.02 2.78
C ALA A 3 -1.16 -0.44 4.06
N ASN A 4 -0.79 0.51 4.91
CA ASN A 4 0.03 0.24 6.09
C ASN A 4 -0.67 -0.59 7.18
N ALA A 5 -2.01 -0.57 7.28
CA ALA A 5 -2.70 -1.18 8.42
C ALA A 5 -2.41 -2.68 8.62
N PRO A 6 -2.56 -3.57 7.61
CA PRO A 6 -2.19 -4.98 7.77
C PRO A 6 -0.72 -5.20 8.09
N LEU A 7 0.17 -4.41 7.46
CA LEU A 7 1.62 -4.50 7.68
C LEU A 7 1.96 -4.13 9.12
N ASN A 8 1.45 -3.00 9.62
CA ASN A 8 1.67 -2.54 10.99
C ASN A 8 1.13 -3.54 12.01
N ASP A 9 -0.09 -4.04 11.78
CA ASP A 9 -0.71 -5.04 12.66
C ASP A 9 0.10 -6.35 12.68
N PHE A 10 0.69 -6.73 11.54
CA PHE A 10 1.59 -7.88 11.43
C PHE A 10 2.92 -7.65 12.17
N ILE A 11 3.58 -6.51 11.99
CA ILE A 11 4.82 -6.19 12.71
C ILE A 11 4.58 -6.17 14.22
N LYS A 12 3.45 -5.59 14.65
CA LYS A 12 3.06 -5.53 16.06
C LYS A 12 2.80 -6.92 16.63
N SER A 13 2.14 -7.81 15.89
CA SER A 13 1.88 -9.18 16.34
C SER A 13 3.16 -10.01 16.48
N LYS A 14 4.23 -9.65 15.75
CA LYS A 14 5.57 -10.24 15.89
C LYS A 14 6.41 -9.62 17.00
N GLY A 15 5.94 -8.56 17.67
CA GLY A 15 6.69 -7.88 18.74
C GLY A 15 7.87 -7.03 18.23
N LEU A 16 7.87 -6.64 16.96
CA LEU A 16 8.98 -5.94 16.31
C LEU A 16 8.78 -4.41 16.22
N GLY A 17 7.78 -3.89 16.92
CA GLY A 17 7.42 -2.46 16.95
C GLY A 17 6.06 -2.18 16.33
N GLU A 18 5.79 -0.90 16.04
CA GLU A 18 4.48 -0.46 15.55
C GLU A 18 4.34 -0.48 14.02
N MET A 19 5.46 -0.53 13.29
CA MET A 19 5.49 -0.52 11.82
C MET A 19 6.85 -1.02 11.31
N ASP A 20 6.88 -1.44 10.04
CA ASP A 20 8.12 -1.75 9.33
C ASP A 20 8.82 -0.44 8.94
N ARG A 21 9.75 0.01 9.78
CA ARG A 21 10.47 1.27 9.58
C ARG A 21 11.35 1.16 8.33
N ASP A 22 11.24 2.15 7.46
CA ASP A 22 11.95 2.23 6.19
C ASP A 22 11.76 0.99 5.30
N GLY A 23 10.69 0.21 5.52
CA GLY A 23 10.44 -1.03 4.80
C GLY A 23 11.55 -2.08 4.93
N ALA A 24 12.31 -2.06 6.03
CA ALA A 24 13.50 -2.87 6.19
C ALA A 24 13.21 -4.37 6.19
N LEU A 25 12.16 -4.81 6.91
CA LEU A 25 11.76 -6.21 6.95
C LEU A 25 11.21 -6.65 5.60
N GLY A 26 10.31 -5.86 5.01
CA GLY A 26 9.74 -6.18 3.70
C GLY A 26 10.77 -6.17 2.57
N GLY A 27 11.85 -5.40 2.71
CA GLY A 27 12.95 -5.35 1.75
C GLY A 27 13.95 -6.51 1.89
N ALA A 28 14.07 -7.08 3.10
CA ALA A 28 14.89 -8.25 3.36
C ALA A 28 14.18 -9.57 2.99
N GLY A 29 12.85 -9.59 3.05
CA GLY A 29 12.04 -10.77 2.79
C GLY A 29 11.85 -11.13 1.31
N LYS A 30 11.33 -12.33 1.10
CA LYS A 30 10.92 -12.85 -0.20
C LYS A 30 9.40 -12.91 -0.28
N VAL A 31 8.86 -12.34 -1.35
CA VAL A 31 7.42 -12.40 -1.61
C VAL A 31 7.00 -13.81 -1.99
N ASP A 32 6.04 -14.38 -1.27
CA ASP A 32 5.30 -15.57 -1.69
C ASP A 32 4.35 -15.21 -2.85
N GLU A 33 4.87 -15.27 -4.08
CA GLU A 33 4.15 -14.88 -5.30
C GLU A 33 2.89 -15.71 -5.55
N ALA A 34 2.89 -16.99 -5.14
CA ALA A 34 1.72 -17.86 -5.30
C ALA A 34 0.58 -17.42 -4.37
N ARG A 35 0.89 -17.13 -3.11
CA ARG A 35 -0.08 -16.59 -2.15
C ARG A 35 -0.52 -15.19 -2.55
N LEU A 36 0.40 -14.33 -2.99
CA LEU A 36 0.07 -12.99 -3.49
C LEU A 36 -0.93 -13.06 -4.64
N ALA A 37 -0.68 -13.92 -5.64
CA ALA A 37 -1.57 -14.09 -6.78
C ALA A 37 -2.98 -14.52 -6.35
N LYS A 38 -3.10 -15.38 -5.33
CA LYS A 38 -4.39 -15.77 -4.76
C LYS A 38 -5.07 -14.61 -4.03
N LEU A 39 -4.35 -13.87 -3.18
CA LEU A 39 -4.91 -12.71 -2.46
C LEU A 39 -5.42 -11.63 -3.42
N LEU A 40 -4.71 -11.39 -4.53
CA LEU A 40 -5.09 -10.41 -5.55
C LEU A 40 -6.33 -10.81 -6.38
N GLN A 41 -6.88 -12.01 -6.18
CA GLN A 41 -8.17 -12.44 -6.76
C GLN A 41 -9.37 -11.99 -5.92
N HIS A 42 -9.17 -11.34 -4.77
CA HIS A 42 -10.27 -10.92 -3.92
C HIS A 42 -11.30 -10.04 -4.69
N PRO A 43 -12.62 -10.34 -4.64
CA PRO A 43 -13.63 -9.67 -5.47
C PRO A 43 -13.70 -8.15 -5.32
N TYR A 44 -13.35 -7.64 -4.14
CA TYR A 44 -13.26 -6.20 -3.91
C TYR A 44 -12.29 -5.49 -4.88
N LEU A 45 -11.18 -6.14 -5.25
CA LEU A 45 -10.14 -5.53 -6.07
C LEU A 45 -10.61 -5.30 -7.51
N SER A 46 -11.53 -6.12 -8.03
CA SER A 46 -12.11 -5.98 -9.37
C SER A 46 -13.46 -5.25 -9.42
N LYS A 47 -14.10 -4.99 -8.27
CA LYS A 47 -15.36 -4.22 -8.20
C LYS A 47 -15.21 -2.82 -8.84
N PRO A 48 -16.16 -2.32 -9.64
CA PRO A 48 -16.10 -0.96 -10.20
C PRO A 48 -16.17 0.12 -9.11
N TYR A 49 -15.69 1.33 -9.43
CA TYR A 49 -15.92 2.52 -8.62
C TYR A 49 -17.37 3.04 -8.80
N PRO A 50 -17.96 3.76 -7.81
CA PRO A 50 -17.41 4.13 -6.52
C PRO A 50 -17.41 2.96 -5.51
N LYS A 51 -16.33 2.85 -4.72
CA LYS A 51 -16.19 1.87 -3.65
C LYS A 51 -15.27 2.41 -2.55
N SER A 52 -15.55 2.06 -1.31
CA SER A 52 -14.70 2.26 -0.12
C SER A 52 -14.59 0.94 0.64
N LEU A 53 -13.73 0.89 1.65
CA LEU A 53 -13.53 -0.27 2.52
C LEU A 53 -13.33 0.18 3.95
N ASP A 54 -13.57 -0.72 4.90
CA ASP A 54 -13.21 -0.57 6.29
C ASP A 54 -11.79 -1.12 6.55
N ARG A 55 -11.15 -0.64 7.62
CA ARG A 55 -9.83 -1.13 8.06
C ARG A 55 -9.78 -2.66 8.17
N PHE A 56 -10.85 -3.30 8.61
CA PHE A 56 -10.86 -4.74 8.90
C PHE A 56 -11.18 -5.64 7.69
N ASP A 57 -11.50 -5.07 6.52
CA ASP A 57 -11.78 -5.85 5.30
C ASP A 57 -10.56 -6.64 4.81
N PHE A 58 -9.35 -6.19 5.14
CA PHE A 58 -8.10 -6.89 4.87
C PHE A 58 -7.20 -6.79 6.10
N GLY A 59 -6.78 -7.93 6.64
CA GLY A 59 -6.00 -7.98 7.89
C GLY A 59 -4.63 -8.64 7.75
N ALA A 60 -3.84 -8.57 8.83
CA ALA A 60 -2.52 -9.19 8.95
C ALA A 60 -2.51 -10.71 8.69
N ALA A 61 -3.67 -11.38 8.85
CA ALA A 61 -3.84 -12.81 8.57
C ALA A 61 -3.45 -13.22 7.14
N MET A 62 -3.41 -12.26 6.21
CA MET A 62 -2.86 -12.46 4.87
C MET A 62 -1.40 -12.95 4.88
N ALA A 63 -0.66 -12.77 5.97
CA ALA A 63 0.73 -13.24 6.16
C ALA A 63 0.89 -14.33 7.23
N ASP A 64 -0.21 -14.92 7.73
CA ASP A 64 -0.14 -15.99 8.74
C ASP A 64 0.75 -17.15 8.29
N GLY A 65 1.55 -17.67 9.22
CA GLY A 65 2.50 -18.75 8.98
C GLY A 65 3.83 -18.33 8.34
N LEU A 66 3.99 -17.06 7.93
CA LEU A 66 5.26 -16.53 7.46
C LEU A 66 6.11 -15.98 8.61
N ASP A 67 7.41 -15.93 8.41
CA ASP A 67 8.31 -15.16 9.25
C ASP A 67 8.11 -13.64 9.06
N ALA A 68 8.83 -12.84 9.83
CA ALA A 68 8.65 -11.39 9.84
C ALA A 68 9.00 -10.73 8.50
N GLU A 69 10.05 -11.22 7.84
CA GLU A 69 10.60 -10.63 6.62
C GLU A 69 9.69 -10.98 5.43
N ASP A 70 9.39 -12.27 5.22
CA ASP A 70 8.54 -12.74 4.13
C ASP A 70 7.09 -12.24 4.29
N GLY A 71 6.59 -12.19 5.54
CA GLY A 71 5.27 -11.65 5.82
C GLY A 71 5.17 -10.15 5.54
N ALA A 72 6.17 -9.36 5.94
CA ALA A 72 6.23 -7.93 5.61
C ALA A 72 6.36 -7.70 4.10
N ALA A 73 7.17 -8.52 3.42
CA ALA A 73 7.34 -8.47 1.97
C ALA A 73 6.02 -8.77 1.24
N LEU A 74 5.30 -9.81 1.66
CA LEU A 74 4.00 -10.19 1.08
C LEU A 74 2.94 -9.10 1.26
N LEU A 75 2.82 -8.52 2.46
CA LEU A 75 1.82 -7.48 2.74
C LEU A 75 2.12 -6.20 1.95
N THR A 76 3.41 -5.82 1.88
CA THR A 76 3.86 -4.68 1.06
C THR A 76 3.59 -4.91 -0.43
N ALA A 77 3.88 -6.12 -0.92
CA ALA A 77 3.60 -6.52 -2.30
C ALA A 77 2.11 -6.55 -2.61
N PHE A 78 1.28 -6.98 -1.65
CA PHE A 78 -0.19 -6.95 -1.78
C PHE A 78 -0.71 -5.52 -1.92
N THR A 79 -0.24 -4.58 -1.10
CA THR A 79 -0.58 -3.15 -1.25
C THR A 79 -0.24 -2.64 -2.65
N ALA A 80 0.97 -2.88 -3.13
CA ALA A 80 1.40 -2.44 -4.45
C ALA A 80 0.57 -3.09 -5.59
N GLY A 81 0.31 -4.39 -5.49
CA GLY A 81 -0.52 -5.11 -6.45
C GLY A 81 -1.99 -4.65 -6.44
N ALA A 82 -2.54 -4.34 -5.27
CA ALA A 82 -3.89 -3.81 -5.12
C ALA A 82 -4.03 -2.41 -5.76
N VAL A 83 -3.00 -1.56 -5.66
CA VAL A 83 -2.94 -0.29 -6.40
C VAL A 83 -2.91 -0.57 -7.91
N GLY A 84 -2.06 -1.49 -8.37
CA GLY A 84 -2.00 -1.90 -9.78
C GLY A 84 -3.37 -2.31 -10.35
N LYS A 85 -4.10 -3.16 -9.62
CA LYS A 85 -5.47 -3.59 -9.94
C LYS A 85 -6.45 -2.40 -10.00
N ALA A 86 -6.34 -1.46 -9.06
CA ALA A 86 -7.22 -0.29 -9.07
C ALA A 86 -6.95 0.62 -10.28
N LEU A 87 -5.68 0.78 -10.68
CA LEU A 87 -5.30 1.54 -11.86
C LEU A 87 -5.82 0.90 -13.16
N ASP A 88 -5.97 -0.44 -13.22
CA ASP A 88 -6.53 -1.16 -14.38
C ASP A 88 -8.02 -0.90 -14.58
N LEU A 89 -8.73 -0.44 -13.54
CA LEU A 89 -10.16 -0.12 -13.61
C LEU A 89 -10.42 1.28 -14.17
N LEU A 90 -9.39 2.12 -14.30
CA LEU A 90 -9.56 3.48 -14.80
C LEU A 90 -9.77 3.48 -16.32
N PRO A 91 -10.58 4.42 -16.87
CA PRO A 91 -10.78 4.53 -18.31
C PRO A 91 -9.48 4.72 -19.11
N SER A 92 -8.50 5.37 -18.49
CA SER A 92 -7.13 5.47 -18.99
C SER A 92 -6.17 5.22 -17.84
N ARG A 93 -5.24 4.28 -18.03
CA ARG A 93 -4.21 4.00 -17.03
C ARG A 93 -3.23 5.17 -16.94
N PRO A 94 -2.98 5.74 -15.75
CA PRO A 94 -2.01 6.83 -15.60
C PRO A 94 -0.58 6.30 -15.75
N ARG A 95 0.33 7.18 -16.20
CA ARG A 95 1.77 6.88 -16.27
C ARG A 95 2.52 7.22 -14.98
N LYS A 96 2.01 8.18 -14.22
CA LYS A 96 2.60 8.68 -12.98
C LYS A 96 1.62 8.53 -11.83
N LEU A 97 2.13 8.14 -10.66
CA LEU A 97 1.40 8.07 -9.41
C LEU A 97 2.10 8.97 -8.39
N VAL A 98 1.43 10.05 -7.99
CA VAL A 98 1.91 10.93 -6.92
C VAL A 98 1.51 10.33 -5.58
N VAL A 99 2.45 10.08 -4.69
CA VAL A 99 2.22 9.39 -3.40
C VAL A 99 2.37 10.37 -2.24
N SER A 100 1.36 10.41 -1.38
CA SER A 100 1.32 11.15 -0.12
C SER A 100 1.02 10.20 1.06
N GLY A 101 0.95 10.74 2.28
CA GLY A 101 0.66 9.98 3.50
C GLY A 101 1.83 9.12 3.98
N GLY A 102 1.67 8.46 5.13
CA GLY A 102 2.78 7.80 5.83
C GLY A 102 3.45 6.67 5.05
N GLY A 103 2.73 5.99 4.15
CA GLY A 103 3.29 4.88 3.34
C GLY A 103 4.43 5.32 2.42
N ARG A 104 4.47 6.59 2.00
CA ARG A 104 5.54 7.13 1.13
C ARG A 104 6.93 7.08 1.77
N HIS A 105 7.00 7.03 3.10
CA HIS A 105 8.25 6.91 3.87
C HIS A 105 8.82 5.49 3.86
N ASN A 106 8.15 4.52 3.21
CA ASN A 106 8.63 3.15 3.07
C ASN A 106 9.22 2.96 1.65
N PRO A 107 10.57 3.01 1.47
CA PRO A 107 11.23 2.87 0.18
C PRO A 107 10.93 1.53 -0.51
N THR A 108 10.82 0.44 0.26
CA THR A 108 10.43 -0.88 -0.27
C THR A 108 9.04 -0.83 -0.90
N MET A 109 8.07 -0.19 -0.24
CA MET A 109 6.73 0.00 -0.78
C MET A 109 6.74 0.86 -2.04
N MET A 110 7.55 1.92 -2.08
CA MET A 110 7.66 2.78 -3.28
C MET A 110 8.25 2.02 -4.47
N ALA A 111 9.28 1.21 -4.25
CA ALA A 111 9.87 0.36 -5.27
C ALA A 111 8.91 -0.73 -5.76
N MET A 112 8.16 -1.36 -4.84
CA MET A 112 7.13 -2.34 -5.18
C MET A 112 5.96 -1.70 -5.92
N LEU A 113 5.56 -0.47 -5.58
CA LEU A 113 4.55 0.27 -6.33
C LEU A 113 5.00 0.52 -7.78
N ALA A 114 6.21 1.03 -7.97
CA ALA A 114 6.72 1.30 -9.31
C ALA A 114 6.75 0.04 -10.19
N SER A 115 7.25 -1.07 -9.64
CA SER A 115 7.38 -2.34 -10.35
C SER A 115 6.04 -3.05 -10.56
N ARG A 116 5.23 -3.25 -9.50
CA ARG A 116 4.00 -4.05 -9.56
C ARG A 116 2.80 -3.30 -10.08
N ALA A 117 2.73 -1.98 -9.86
CA ALA A 117 1.72 -1.16 -10.49
C ALA A 117 2.18 -0.61 -11.86
N GLY A 118 3.43 -0.84 -12.29
CA GLY A 118 3.89 -0.46 -13.64
C GLY A 118 3.68 1.03 -13.95
N VAL A 119 4.03 1.88 -12.98
CA VAL A 119 3.89 3.35 -13.06
C VAL A 119 5.15 4.02 -12.53
N GLU A 120 5.41 5.25 -12.99
CA GLU A 120 6.39 6.11 -12.34
C GLU A 120 5.82 6.59 -10.99
N VAL A 121 6.48 6.22 -9.90
CA VAL A 121 6.13 6.71 -8.56
C VAL A 121 6.84 8.04 -8.32
N VAL A 122 6.05 9.06 -7.99
CA VAL A 122 6.49 10.43 -7.72
C VAL A 122 6.12 10.78 -6.29
N LEU A 123 7.07 11.21 -5.47
CA LEU A 123 6.76 11.66 -4.11
C LEU A 123 6.11 13.04 -4.15
N ALA A 124 5.11 13.29 -3.29
CA ALA A 124 4.45 14.59 -3.19
C ALA A 124 5.44 15.75 -3.00
N GLU A 125 6.50 15.53 -2.22
CA GLU A 125 7.57 16.50 -1.96
C GLU A 125 8.27 16.97 -3.24
N SER A 126 8.39 16.12 -4.26
CA SER A 126 9.01 16.50 -5.54
C SER A 126 8.19 17.52 -6.34
N LEU A 127 6.92 17.69 -5.99
CA LEU A 127 6.02 18.71 -6.54
C LEU A 127 5.91 19.94 -5.63
N GLY A 128 6.70 20.00 -4.55
CA GLY A 128 6.63 21.05 -3.54
C GLY A 128 5.46 20.92 -2.57
N TRP A 129 4.82 19.75 -2.49
CA TRP A 129 3.71 19.50 -1.57
C TRP A 129 4.21 18.92 -0.25
N SER A 130 3.50 19.22 0.84
CA SER A 130 3.72 18.56 2.12
C SER A 130 3.00 17.21 2.12
N GLY A 131 3.71 16.12 1.85
CA GLY A 131 3.13 14.78 1.72
C GLY A 131 2.40 14.29 2.97
N ASP A 132 2.79 14.76 4.15
CA ASP A 132 2.11 14.46 5.43
C ASP A 132 0.84 15.30 5.65
N ALA A 133 0.72 16.47 5.01
CA ALA A 133 -0.37 17.41 5.25
C ALA A 133 -1.48 17.35 4.20
N VAL A 134 -1.31 16.64 3.08
CA VAL A 134 -2.27 16.61 1.96
C VAL A 134 -3.72 16.34 2.41
N GLU A 135 -3.93 15.42 3.35
CA GLU A 135 -5.27 15.12 3.85
C GLU A 135 -5.84 16.26 4.71
N ALA A 136 -5.05 16.83 5.60
CA ALA A 136 -5.45 17.98 6.42
C ALA A 136 -5.75 19.23 5.56
N GLU A 137 -4.94 19.48 4.53
CA GLU A 137 -5.17 20.55 3.55
C GLU A 137 -6.47 20.33 2.76
N CYS A 138 -6.79 19.08 2.41
CA CYS A 138 -8.07 18.74 1.77
C CYS A 138 -9.26 19.08 2.68
N PHE A 139 -9.21 18.75 3.97
CA PHE A 139 -10.24 19.14 4.93
C PHE A 139 -10.36 20.66 5.09
N ALA A 140 -9.24 21.38 5.16
CA ALA A 140 -9.24 22.85 5.21
C ALA A 140 -9.88 23.46 3.95
N PHE A 141 -9.58 22.91 2.77
CA PHE A 141 -10.22 23.34 1.52
C PHE A 141 -11.73 23.09 1.53
N LEU A 142 -12.17 21.92 2.01
CA LEU A 142 -13.60 21.62 2.15
C LEU A 142 -14.31 22.56 3.11
N ALA A 143 -13.65 23.03 4.18
CA ALA A 143 -14.25 23.98 5.12
C ALA A 143 -14.45 25.39 4.52
N VAL A 144 -13.65 25.76 3.52
CA VAL A 144 -13.77 27.04 2.81
C VAL A 144 -14.81 26.97 1.68
N ARG A 145 -15.19 25.77 1.24
CA ARG A 145 -16.13 25.54 0.13
C ARG A 145 -17.57 25.39 0.59
#